data_AF-A0AAD5TCU1-F1
#
_entry.id   AF-A0AAD5TCU1-F1
#
_cell.length_a   1.000
_cell.length_b   1.000
_cell.length_c   1.000
_cell.angle_alpha   90.00
_cell.angle_beta   90.00
_cell.angle_gamma   90.00
#
_symmetry.space_group_name_H-M   'P 1'
#
loop_
_entity.id
_entity.type
_entity.pdbx_description
1 polymer ?
#
loop_
_entity_poly.entity_id
_entity_poly.type
_entity_poly.pdbx_seq_one_letter_code
_entity_poly.pdbx_strand_id
1 'polypeptide(L)'
;MDKFVVRKKRKCDDKIPPENPPKMPIRAFDTTFYTHSGCGHQVYSGVRQANYIQVRRQKLAKQGPEPVSDLLKGVKVYINGYMGMDDLELRHLVVQHGGKIAMGLALRTVTHLVCTSLCEKKKHALLNGKIASVKVVRKEWILDSIQQSKKLPENSYRLFSNPVSSLSGD
;
A
#
# COMPACT_ATOMS: atom_id res chain seq x y z
N MET A 1 -24.23 -14.52 55.31
CA MET A 1 -24.31 -13.17 55.92
C MET A 1 -23.21 -12.33 55.32
N ASP A 2 -23.52 -11.66 54.21
CA ASP A 2 -22.59 -10.90 53.38
C ASP A 2 -22.14 -9.60 54.05
N LYS A 3 -20.82 -9.35 54.07
CA LYS A 3 -20.23 -8.08 54.47
C LYS A 3 -20.06 -7.19 53.23
N PHE A 4 -20.85 -6.14 53.13
CA PHE A 4 -20.69 -5.07 52.14
C PHE A 4 -19.43 -4.25 52.46
N VAL A 5 -18.53 -4.09 51.47
CA VAL A 5 -17.47 -3.07 51.48
C VAL A 5 -17.86 -1.95 50.52
N VAL A 6 -18.15 -0.78 51.07
CA VAL A 6 -18.45 0.45 50.34
C VAL A 6 -17.19 0.96 49.64
N ARG A 7 -17.16 0.94 48.30
CA ARG A 7 -16.12 1.64 47.52
C ARG A 7 -16.59 3.05 47.17
N LYS A 8 -15.82 4.05 47.61
CA LYS A 8 -16.02 5.49 47.36
C LYS A 8 -15.92 5.77 45.85
N LYS A 9 -16.91 6.48 45.30
CA LYS A 9 -17.01 6.84 43.87
C LYS A 9 -15.88 7.81 43.49
N ARG A 10 -15.03 7.43 42.54
CA ARG A 10 -14.05 8.36 41.92
C ARG A 10 -14.82 9.35 41.04
N LYS A 11 -14.56 10.65 41.20
CA LYS A 11 -14.98 11.66 40.21
C LYS A 11 -14.15 11.41 38.94
N CYS A 12 -14.82 11.22 37.81
CA CYS A 12 -14.20 11.27 36.50
C CYS A 12 -14.31 12.71 36.02
N ASP A 13 -13.18 13.40 35.91
CA ASP A 13 -13.11 14.66 35.17
C ASP A 13 -13.14 14.39 33.66
N ASP A 14 -13.88 15.25 32.99
CA ASP A 14 -14.25 15.24 31.58
C ASP A 14 -13.08 15.21 30.60
N LYS A 15 -13.20 14.45 29.51
CA LYS A 15 -13.16 14.90 28.10
C LYS A 15 -13.27 13.68 27.17
N ILE A 16 -14.47 13.36 26.72
CA ILE A 16 -14.75 12.34 25.70
C ILE A 16 -14.68 13.03 24.32
N PRO A 17 -13.76 12.64 23.40
CA PRO A 17 -13.80 13.10 22.01
C PRO A 17 -15.04 12.52 21.30
N PRO A 18 -15.64 13.21 20.31
CA PRO A 18 -16.88 12.77 19.69
C PRO A 18 -16.70 11.42 18.97
N GLU A 19 -17.27 10.38 19.56
CA GLU A 19 -17.40 9.04 19.01
C GLU A 19 -18.40 9.09 17.84
N ASN A 20 -17.98 8.66 16.65
CA ASN A 20 -18.92 8.36 15.57
C ASN A 20 -19.68 7.08 15.97
N PRO A 21 -21.03 7.10 16.04
CA PRO A 21 -21.77 6.00 16.62
C PRO A 21 -21.68 4.72 15.79
N PRO A 22 -21.61 3.54 16.43
CA PRO A 22 -21.61 2.25 15.76
C PRO A 22 -22.96 1.98 15.09
N LYS A 23 -22.93 1.46 13.86
CA LYS A 23 -24.12 1.03 13.11
C LYS A 23 -24.76 -0.17 13.83
N MET A 24 -26.01 -0.02 14.28
CA MET A 24 -26.77 -1.08 14.94
C MET A 24 -27.34 -2.11 13.94
N PRO A 25 -27.46 -3.40 14.33
CA PRO A 25 -28.09 -4.42 13.51
C PRO A 25 -29.62 -4.35 13.58
N ILE A 26 -30.24 -4.86 12.51
CA ILE A 26 -31.65 -4.76 12.12
C ILE A 26 -32.57 -5.55 13.09
N ARG A 27 -33.63 -4.92 13.60
CA ARG A 27 -34.86 -5.59 14.09
C ARG A 27 -36.11 -4.88 13.59
N ALA A 28 -37.16 -5.68 13.44
CA ALA A 28 -38.35 -5.53 12.61
C ALA A 28 -39.26 -4.32 12.90
N PHE A 29 -39.67 -3.68 11.78
CA PHE A 29 -40.94 -3.02 11.44
C PHE A 29 -41.66 -2.14 12.49
N ASP A 30 -41.70 -0.83 12.19
CA ASP A 30 -42.99 -0.14 12.00
C ASP A 30 -42.88 0.82 10.80
N THR A 31 -43.89 0.80 9.95
CA THR A 31 -43.93 1.40 8.61
C THR A 31 -44.77 2.67 8.61
N THR A 32 -44.15 3.83 8.81
CA THR A 32 -44.71 5.17 8.46
C THR A 32 -43.53 6.15 8.44
N PHE A 33 -43.12 6.87 7.39
CA PHE A 33 -43.76 7.39 6.19
C PHE A 33 -42.71 7.43 5.06
N TYR A 34 -43.08 7.04 3.85
CA TYR A 34 -42.26 7.26 2.66
C TYR A 34 -42.22 8.76 2.32
N THR A 35 -41.14 9.45 2.66
CA THR A 35 -40.71 10.64 1.93
C THR A 35 -39.42 10.30 1.20
N HIS A 36 -39.55 10.04 -0.11
CA HIS A 36 -38.39 9.93 -0.98
C HIS A 36 -37.71 11.30 -1.05
N SER A 37 -36.61 11.48 -0.31
CA SER A 37 -35.57 12.46 -0.63
C SER A 37 -34.60 11.82 -1.62
N GLY A 38 -35.15 11.49 -2.80
CA GLY A 38 -34.35 11.18 -3.98
C GLY A 38 -33.38 12.33 -4.23
N CYS A 39 -32.13 11.98 -4.48
CA CYS A 39 -30.99 12.89 -4.61
C CYS A 39 -30.51 13.50 -3.30
N GLY A 40 -29.98 12.66 -2.42
CA GLY A 40 -28.83 13.05 -1.61
C GLY A 40 -27.74 13.55 -2.55
N HIS A 41 -27.71 14.86 -2.78
CA HIS A 41 -26.64 15.53 -3.50
C HIS A 41 -25.35 15.18 -2.78
N GLN A 42 -24.63 14.22 -3.34
CA GLN A 42 -23.26 13.96 -2.97
C GLN A 42 -22.51 15.25 -3.29
N VAL A 43 -22.29 16.07 -2.26
CA VAL A 43 -21.59 17.35 -2.35
C VAL A 43 -20.19 17.11 -2.90
N TYR A 44 -20.07 17.16 -4.22
CA TYR A 44 -18.84 17.18 -4.97
C TYR A 44 -18.19 18.55 -4.80
N SER A 45 -17.62 18.76 -3.61
CA SER A 45 -16.65 19.83 -3.40
C SER A 45 -15.28 19.17 -3.49
N GLY A 46 -14.56 19.41 -4.60
CA GLY A 46 -13.30 18.73 -4.93
C GLY A 46 -12.21 18.82 -3.85
N VAL A 47 -12.31 19.78 -2.93
CA VAL A 47 -11.40 19.94 -1.78
C VAL A 47 -11.67 18.92 -0.66
N ARG A 48 -12.94 18.51 -0.44
CA ARG A 48 -13.31 17.56 0.63
C ARG A 48 -12.87 16.11 0.31
N GLN A 49 -12.74 15.77 -0.97
CA GLN A 49 -12.34 14.42 -1.39
C GLN A 49 -10.85 14.13 -1.18
N ALA A 50 -9.97 15.13 -1.32
CA ALA A 50 -8.55 15.00 -1.02
C ALA A 50 -8.31 14.66 0.47
N ASN A 51 -9.02 15.37 1.35
CA ASN A 51 -9.01 15.10 2.79
C ASN A 51 -9.51 13.69 3.10
N TYR A 52 -10.58 13.22 2.42
CA TYR A 52 -11.10 11.86 2.62
C TYR A 52 -10.07 10.77 2.28
N ILE A 53 -9.39 10.85 1.13
CA ILE A 53 -8.40 9.84 0.73
C ILE A 53 -7.20 9.83 1.68
N GLN A 54 -6.75 11.00 2.13
CA GLN A 54 -5.66 11.10 3.11
C GLN A 54 -6.07 10.48 4.46
N VAL A 55 -7.23 10.85 5.00
CA VAL A 55 -7.75 10.30 6.26
C VAL A 55 -7.95 8.79 6.15
N ARG A 56 -8.47 8.30 5.03
CA ARG A 56 -8.64 6.85 4.78
C ARG A 56 -7.29 6.12 4.80
N ARG A 57 -6.26 6.66 4.14
CA ARG A 57 -4.90 6.07 4.15
C ARG A 57 -4.32 6.03 5.55
N GLN A 58 -4.49 7.08 6.34
CA GLN A 58 -4.03 7.12 7.73
C GLN A 58 -4.74 6.07 8.60
N LYS A 59 -6.07 5.91 8.45
CA LYS A 59 -6.82 4.88 9.16
C LYS A 59 -6.36 3.47 8.79
N LEU A 60 -6.19 3.21 7.49
CA LEU A 60 -5.68 1.92 7.00
C LEU A 60 -4.26 1.63 7.50
N ALA A 61 -3.40 2.65 7.59
CA ALA A 61 -2.06 2.50 8.15
C ALA A 61 -2.09 2.15 9.65
N LYS A 62 -2.98 2.78 10.44
CA LYS A 62 -3.13 2.49 11.88
C LYS A 62 -3.79 1.13 12.18
N GLN A 63 -4.62 0.63 11.27
CA GLN A 63 -5.32 -0.65 11.41
C GLN A 63 -4.54 -1.81 10.79
N GLY A 64 -3.56 -1.51 9.94
CA GLY A 64 -2.74 -2.51 9.28
C GLY A 64 -1.73 -3.14 10.23
N PRO A 65 -1.14 -4.27 9.84
CA PRO A 65 0.00 -4.82 10.55
C PRO A 65 1.17 -3.84 10.50
N GLU A 66 1.89 -3.71 11.62
CA GLU A 66 3.15 -2.96 11.66
C GLU A 66 4.18 -3.64 10.74
N PRO A 67 5.02 -2.86 10.03
CA PRO A 67 6.06 -3.43 9.19
C PRO A 67 7.08 -4.19 10.05
N VAL A 68 7.49 -5.36 9.56
CA VAL A 68 8.53 -6.20 10.17
C VAL A 68 9.90 -5.50 10.10
N SER A 69 10.15 -4.76 9.02
CA SER A 69 11.37 -3.97 8.88
C SER A 69 11.17 -2.82 7.88
N ASP A 70 12.12 -1.88 7.85
CA ASP A 70 12.15 -0.74 6.93
C ASP A 70 13.08 -0.98 5.72
N LEU A 71 13.40 -2.24 5.41
CA LEU A 71 14.38 -2.62 4.39
C LEU A 71 14.09 -2.03 3.00
N LEU A 72 12.82 -2.04 2.61
CA LEU A 72 12.31 -1.57 1.33
C LEU A 72 11.65 -0.19 1.45
N LYS A 73 11.97 0.58 2.50
CA LYS A 73 11.48 1.94 2.67
C LYS A 73 11.83 2.81 1.47
N GLY A 74 10.83 3.53 0.96
CA GLY A 74 10.97 4.35 -0.25
C GLY A 74 10.93 3.57 -1.57
N VAL A 75 10.88 2.24 -1.53
CA VAL A 75 10.68 1.40 -2.71
C VAL A 75 9.19 1.35 -3.02
N LYS A 76 8.82 1.80 -4.22
CA LYS A 76 7.50 1.58 -4.80
C LYS A 76 7.63 0.62 -5.98
N VAL A 77 7.03 -0.56 -5.84
CA VAL A 77 7.13 -1.69 -6.76
C VAL A 77 5.86 -1.79 -7.60
N TYR A 78 6.01 -1.88 -8.92
CA TYR A 78 4.97 -2.37 -9.81
C TYR A 78 5.32 -3.80 -10.22
N ILE A 79 4.40 -4.72 -9.97
CA ILE A 79 4.56 -6.12 -10.31
C ILE A 79 3.79 -6.40 -11.61
N ASN A 80 4.45 -7.03 -12.58
CA ASN A 80 3.86 -7.31 -13.88
C ASN A 80 4.13 -8.74 -14.36
N GLY A 81 3.07 -9.48 -14.63
CA GLY A 81 3.11 -10.81 -15.24
C GLY A 81 3.28 -11.95 -14.22
N TYR A 82 3.38 -13.17 -14.75
CA TYR A 82 3.62 -14.37 -13.96
C TYR A 82 5.08 -14.48 -13.55
N MET A 83 5.31 -14.81 -12.28
CA MET A 83 6.64 -14.85 -11.67
C MET A 83 6.99 -16.22 -11.09
N GLY A 84 6.21 -17.27 -11.36
CA GLY A 84 6.46 -18.59 -10.77
C GLY A 84 6.25 -18.66 -9.25
N MET A 85 5.65 -17.62 -8.64
CA MET A 85 5.21 -17.58 -7.26
C MET A 85 3.88 -16.82 -7.18
N ASP A 86 3.20 -16.89 -6.04
CA ASP A 86 1.97 -16.13 -5.85
C ASP A 86 2.26 -14.62 -5.78
N ASP A 87 1.50 -13.85 -6.56
CA ASP A 87 1.63 -12.40 -6.63
C ASP A 87 1.23 -11.75 -5.31
N LEU A 88 0.25 -12.33 -4.61
CA LEU A 88 -0.19 -11.84 -3.31
C LEU A 88 0.88 -12.00 -2.24
N GLU A 89 1.59 -13.13 -2.24
CA GLU A 89 2.71 -13.39 -1.33
C GLU A 89 3.84 -12.37 -1.54
N LEU A 90 4.25 -12.10 -2.78
CA LEU A 90 5.28 -11.11 -3.04
C LEU A 90 4.84 -9.70 -2.62
N ARG A 91 3.57 -9.33 -2.85
CA ARG A 91 3.03 -8.05 -2.37
C ARG A 91 3.07 -7.95 -0.86
N HIS A 92 2.73 -9.03 -0.16
CA HIS A 92 2.75 -9.09 1.30
C HIS A 92 4.17 -8.85 1.82
N LEU A 93 5.16 -9.57 1.28
CA LEU A 93 6.57 -9.39 1.62
C LEU A 93 7.04 -7.94 1.42
N VAL A 94 6.73 -7.34 0.27
CA VAL A 94 7.12 -5.95 0.02
C VAL A 94 6.52 -4.99 1.06
N VAL A 95 5.24 -5.14 1.40
CA VAL A 95 4.56 -4.27 2.37
C VAL A 95 5.08 -4.50 3.78
N GLN A 96 5.30 -5.76 4.18
CA GLN A 96 5.87 -6.11 5.48
C GLN A 96 7.26 -5.50 5.70
N HIS A 97 8.05 -5.38 4.64
CA HIS A 97 9.39 -4.80 4.69
C HIS A 97 9.41 -3.29 4.37
N GLY A 98 8.28 -2.58 4.53
CA GLY A 98 8.19 -1.11 4.43
C GLY A 98 8.10 -0.56 3.01
N GLY A 99 7.99 -1.44 2.01
CA GLY A 99 7.78 -1.10 0.62
C GLY A 99 6.32 -0.77 0.29
N LYS A 100 6.09 -0.20 -0.90
CA LYS A 100 4.76 0.17 -1.39
C LYS A 100 4.48 -0.51 -2.72
N ILE A 101 3.26 -0.98 -2.88
CA ILE A 101 2.80 -1.59 -4.12
C ILE A 101 2.08 -0.54 -4.98
N ALA A 102 2.43 -0.50 -6.26
CA ALA A 102 1.75 0.30 -7.26
C ALA A 102 0.73 -0.57 -8.01
N MET A 103 -0.44 0.00 -8.29
CA MET A 103 -1.47 -0.65 -9.12
C MET A 103 -1.17 -0.54 -10.61
N GLY A 104 -0.34 0.42 -11.01
CA GLY A 104 0.04 0.64 -12.40
C GLY A 104 1.45 1.21 -12.51
N LEU A 105 2.03 1.10 -13.71
CA LEU A 105 3.33 1.65 -14.04
C LEU A 105 3.26 3.18 -14.19
N ALA A 106 3.26 3.89 -13.06
CA ALA A 106 3.30 5.34 -13.01
C ALA A 106 4.76 5.82 -12.88
N LEU A 107 5.33 6.28 -13.99
CA LEU A 107 6.77 6.51 -14.19
C LEU A 107 7.43 7.45 -13.16
N ARG A 108 6.67 8.43 -12.65
CA ARG A 108 7.17 9.39 -11.65
C ARG A 108 7.14 8.86 -10.22
N THR A 109 6.42 7.77 -9.97
CA THR A 109 6.19 7.27 -8.61
C THR A 109 6.74 5.87 -8.40
N VAL A 110 6.69 5.03 -9.44
CA VAL A 110 7.23 3.67 -9.39
C VAL A 110 8.74 3.76 -9.50
N THR A 111 9.41 3.07 -8.60
CA THR A 111 10.87 3.02 -8.53
C THR A 111 11.41 1.73 -9.16
N HIS A 112 10.67 0.63 -8.98
CA HIS A 112 11.08 -0.69 -9.42
C HIS A 112 9.92 -1.38 -10.15
N LEU A 113 10.22 -1.93 -11.31
CA LEU A 113 9.34 -2.83 -12.06
C LEU A 113 9.85 -4.25 -11.87
N VAL A 114 9.05 -5.09 -11.22
CA VAL A 114 9.36 -6.50 -10.98
C VAL A 114 8.60 -7.36 -11.98
N CYS A 115 9.32 -8.15 -12.75
CA CYS A 115 8.76 -9.04 -13.77
C CYS A 115 9.75 -10.13 -14.17
N THR A 116 9.28 -11.22 -14.76
CA THR A 116 10.14 -12.26 -15.38
C THR A 116 10.47 -11.92 -16.83
N SER A 117 9.51 -11.37 -17.55
CA SER A 117 9.65 -10.94 -18.94
C SER A 117 8.74 -9.73 -19.22
N LEU A 118 9.13 -8.92 -20.21
CA LEU A 118 8.35 -7.78 -20.67
C LEU A 118 8.04 -7.91 -22.16
N CYS A 119 6.91 -7.35 -22.60
CA CYS A 119 6.64 -7.20 -24.02
C CYS A 119 7.58 -6.17 -24.65
N GLU A 120 7.91 -6.36 -25.92
CA GLU A 120 8.88 -5.52 -26.63
C GLU A 120 8.50 -4.04 -26.63
N LYS A 121 7.19 -3.74 -26.75
CA LYS A 121 6.67 -2.36 -26.62
C LYS A 121 7.03 -1.70 -25.29
N LYS A 122 6.93 -2.43 -24.17
CA LYS A 122 7.30 -1.92 -22.84
C LYS A 122 8.82 -1.77 -22.72
N LYS A 123 9.61 -2.74 -23.20
CA LYS A 123 11.08 -2.65 -23.23
C LYS A 123 11.55 -1.44 -24.03
N HIS A 124 11.03 -1.25 -25.24
CA HIS A 124 11.36 -0.12 -26.09
C HIS A 124 10.99 1.22 -25.43
N ALA A 125 9.85 1.30 -24.73
CA ALA A 125 9.50 2.49 -23.95
C ALA A 125 10.46 2.75 -22.77
N LEU A 126 11.00 1.69 -22.15
CA LEU A 126 12.01 1.78 -21.10
C LEU A 126 13.37 2.25 -21.65
N LEU A 127 13.80 1.68 -22.77
CA LEU A 127 15.10 1.97 -23.41
C LEU A 127 15.14 3.36 -24.04
N ASN A 128 14.06 3.81 -24.67
CA ASN A 128 14.00 5.12 -25.33
C ASN A 128 13.85 6.30 -24.37
N GLY A 129 14.21 6.13 -23.10
CA GLY A 129 14.26 7.20 -22.11
C GLY A 129 12.89 7.73 -21.64
N LYS A 130 11.76 7.29 -22.22
CA LYS A 130 10.42 7.67 -21.74
C LYS A 130 10.20 7.26 -20.27
N ILE A 131 10.91 6.23 -19.81
CA ILE A 131 10.79 5.61 -18.48
C ILE A 131 12.19 5.46 -17.83
N ALA A 132 13.15 6.35 -18.12
CA ALA A 132 14.56 6.17 -17.75
C ALA A 132 14.84 5.94 -16.25
N SER A 133 13.94 6.39 -15.36
CA SER A 133 14.13 6.30 -13.90
C SER A 133 13.71 4.97 -13.27
N VAL A 134 12.95 4.12 -13.97
CA VAL A 134 12.41 2.88 -13.37
C VAL A 134 13.40 1.74 -13.53
N LYS A 135 13.84 1.16 -12.41
CA LYS A 135 14.72 -0.01 -12.39
C LYS A 135 13.90 -1.26 -12.69
N VAL A 136 14.28 -2.00 -13.73
CA VAL A 136 13.60 -3.25 -14.09
C VAL A 136 14.37 -4.42 -13.49
N VAL A 137 13.80 -5.10 -12.52
CA VAL A 137 14.46 -6.13 -11.72
C VAL A 137 13.65 -7.42 -11.69
N ARG A 138 14.32 -8.54 -11.45
CA ARG A 138 13.64 -9.82 -11.21
C ARG A 138 13.15 -9.94 -9.76
N LYS A 139 12.30 -10.93 -9.48
CA LYS A 139 11.73 -11.18 -8.14
C LYS A 139 12.81 -11.54 -7.12
N GLU A 140 13.90 -12.19 -7.57
CA GLU A 140 14.98 -12.67 -6.72
C GLU A 140 15.64 -11.52 -5.95
N TRP A 141 15.65 -10.31 -6.53
CA TRP A 141 16.15 -9.13 -5.81
C TRP A 141 15.42 -8.88 -4.49
N ILE A 142 14.08 -9.05 -4.47
CA ILE A 142 13.27 -8.86 -3.26
C ILE A 142 13.53 -10.01 -2.29
N LEU A 143 13.47 -11.24 -2.78
CA LEU A 143 13.61 -12.44 -1.97
C LEU A 143 14.99 -12.50 -1.30
N ASP A 144 16.05 -12.30 -2.09
CA ASP A 144 17.43 -12.31 -1.60
C ASP A 144 17.70 -11.13 -0.66
N SER A 145 17.13 -9.95 -0.93
CA SER A 145 17.27 -8.80 -0.03
C SER A 145 16.64 -9.07 1.34
N ILE A 146 15.48 -9.72 1.35
CA ILE A 146 14.80 -10.12 2.60
C ILE A 146 15.61 -11.20 3.32
N GLN A 147 16.06 -12.21 2.59
CA GLN A 147 16.86 -13.31 3.15
C GLN A 147 18.17 -12.81 3.78
N GLN A 148 18.84 -11.86 3.14
CA GLN A 148 20.07 -11.25 3.67
C GLN A 148 19.80 -10.09 4.63
N SER A 149 18.53 -9.75 4.88
CA SER A 149 18.09 -8.58 5.68
C SER A 149 18.77 -7.27 5.25
N LYS A 150 19.18 -7.17 3.98
CA LYS A 150 19.92 -6.04 3.41
C LYS A 150 19.44 -5.75 2.01
N LYS A 151 19.24 -4.47 1.69
CA LYS A 151 18.83 -4.03 0.37
C LYS A 151 19.99 -4.25 -0.61
N LEU A 152 19.83 -5.20 -1.51
CA LEU A 152 20.85 -5.56 -2.49
C LEU A 152 20.93 -4.56 -3.64
N PRO A 153 22.08 -4.46 -4.33
CA PRO A 153 22.21 -3.64 -5.52
C PRO A 153 21.30 -4.17 -6.65
N GLU A 154 20.55 -3.28 -7.30
CA GLU A 154 19.58 -3.69 -8.32
C GLU A 154 20.24 -4.13 -9.64
N ASN A 155 21.48 -3.67 -9.90
CA ASN A 155 22.19 -3.91 -11.16
C ASN A 155 22.38 -5.41 -11.45
N SER A 156 22.71 -6.22 -10.44
CA SER A 156 22.93 -7.66 -10.57
C SER A 156 21.63 -8.44 -10.88
N TYR A 157 20.48 -7.82 -10.69
CA TYR A 157 19.16 -8.43 -10.87
C TYR A 157 18.38 -7.84 -12.03
N ARG A 158 19.03 -7.02 -12.87
CA ARG A 158 18.40 -6.34 -14.00
C ARG A 158 18.02 -7.36 -15.08
N LEU A 159 16.79 -7.27 -15.63
CA LEU A 159 16.35 -8.18 -16.70
C LEU A 159 17.05 -7.93 -18.04
N PHE A 160 17.46 -6.69 -18.28
CA PHE A 160 18.08 -6.27 -19.53
C PHE A 160 19.37 -5.54 -19.19
N SER A 161 20.51 -6.10 -19.59
CA SER A 161 21.77 -5.36 -19.63
C SER A 161 21.62 -4.25 -20.66
N ASN A 162 21.80 -2.99 -20.27
CA ASN A 162 22.00 -1.96 -21.27
C ASN A 162 23.34 -2.29 -21.97
N PRO A 163 23.41 -2.43 -23.30
CA PRO A 163 24.67 -2.71 -23.98
C PRO A 163 25.52 -1.44 -24.05
N VAL A 164 26.00 -0.94 -22.90
CA VAL A 164 26.98 0.14 -22.86
C VAL A 164 27.87 -0.08 -21.64
N SER A 165 29.12 -0.49 -21.92
CA SER A 165 30.34 -0.55 -21.08
C SER A 165 30.98 -1.94 -20.93
N SER A 166 31.47 -2.48 -22.05
CA SER A 166 32.57 -3.45 -22.06
C SER A 166 33.61 -3.05 -23.12
N LEU A 167 34.03 -1.79 -23.08
CA LEU A 167 35.16 -1.25 -23.86
C LEU A 167 36.13 -0.58 -22.89
N SER A 168 36.88 -1.38 -22.13
CA SER A 168 38.10 -0.96 -21.44
C SER A 168 38.89 -2.21 -20.99
N GLY A 169 40.06 -2.44 -21.61
CA GLY A 169 40.97 -3.58 -21.40
C GLY A 169 40.79 -4.61 -22.52
N ASP A 170 41.65 -4.78 -23.52
CA ASP A 170 43.11 -4.56 -23.62
C ASP A 170 43.53 -3.99 -24.99
#